data_AF-A0A1Y1V8S4-F1
#
_entry.id   AF-A0A1Y1V8S4-F1
#
_cell.length_a   1.000
_cell.length_b   1.000
_cell.length_c   1.000
_cell.angle_alpha   90.00
_cell.angle_beta   90.00
_cell.angle_gamma   90.00
#
_symmetry.space_group_name_H-M   'P 1'
#
loop_
_entity.id
_entity.type
_entity.pdbx_description
1 polymer ?
#
loop_
_entity_poly.entity_id
_entity_poly.type
_entity_poly.pdbx_seq_one_letter_code
_entity_poly.pdbx_strand_id
1 'polypeptide(L)'
;MHYYKFKVNKIINKITKKYNQQKIINEMKRDLEEKHDAELMNKSLETIVTNKRIKKKEKCFSDYREASFLCKFIMYNRSPESFLLIEKIFKECVSEFPRNPYIYLDFWNHLHGILLFVSRNKKFYPDSQSIADDIHVMSNRILYKVCNLEINFKIKYLIYNASHCYELEKEKFKRKDNANETSNDDLDLGYEVEMVKNIAINYHVKSIVSIKNMINELKNYNSPRDVDNILIMNDELSDILSKAEKYYAVYVNKFSFSREAILLYVAFLRNILVSLSLYI
;
A
#
# COMPACT_ATOMS: atom_id res chain seq x y z
N MET A 1 -13.36 -13.21 -5.04
CA MET A 1 -13.15 -12.89 -3.60
C MET A 1 -13.07 -14.13 -2.70
N HIS A 2 -13.92 -15.15 -2.85
CA HIS A 2 -13.95 -16.34 -1.98
C HIS A 2 -12.64 -17.16 -1.91
N TYR A 3 -11.96 -17.36 -3.05
CA TYR A 3 -10.70 -18.11 -3.09
C TYR A 3 -9.55 -17.44 -2.32
N TYR A 4 -9.51 -16.09 -2.35
CA TYR A 4 -8.52 -15.30 -1.62
C TYR A 4 -8.68 -15.46 -0.11
N LYS A 5 -9.92 -15.27 0.39
CA LYS A 5 -10.26 -15.43 1.81
C LYS A 5 -9.96 -16.85 2.32
N PHE A 6 -10.25 -17.87 1.52
CA PHE A 6 -9.94 -19.26 1.86
C PHE A 6 -8.44 -19.51 2.03
N LYS A 7 -7.60 -19.01 1.10
CA LYS A 7 -6.14 -19.14 1.21
C LYS A 7 -5.58 -18.42 2.43
N VAL A 8 -6.03 -17.19 2.70
CA VAL A 8 -5.62 -16.44 3.90
C VAL A 8 -5.98 -17.21 5.16
N ASN A 9 -7.22 -17.71 5.28
CA ASN A 9 -7.65 -18.49 6.44
C ASN A 9 -6.80 -19.75 6.65
N LYS A 10 -6.40 -20.44 5.57
CA LYS A 10 -5.52 -21.61 5.66
C LYS A 10 -4.14 -21.25 6.24
N ILE A 11 -3.58 -20.11 5.84
CA ILE A 11 -2.30 -19.61 6.36
C ILE A 11 -2.44 -19.21 7.83
N ILE A 12 -3.49 -18.44 8.18
CA ILE A 12 -3.78 -18.04 9.56
C ILE A 12 -3.87 -19.27 10.47
N ASN A 13 -4.63 -20.29 10.06
CA ASN A 13 -4.77 -21.52 10.85
C ASN A 13 -3.44 -22.23 11.10
N LYS A 14 -2.49 -22.21 10.15
CA LYS A 14 -1.14 -22.77 10.35
C LYS A 14 -0.34 -21.96 11.37
N ILE A 15 -0.36 -20.63 11.24
CA ILE A 15 0.34 -19.71 12.15
C ILE A 15 -0.21 -19.88 13.57
N THR A 16 -1.53 -19.88 13.74
CA THR A 16 -2.19 -20.09 15.04
C THR A 16 -1.85 -21.44 15.64
N LYS A 17 -1.83 -22.52 14.84
CA LYS A 17 -1.43 -23.85 15.32
C LYS A 17 0.01 -23.85 15.84
N LYS A 18 0.95 -23.29 15.08
CA LYS A 18 2.36 -23.19 15.50
C LYS A 18 2.51 -22.36 16.77
N TYR A 19 1.81 -21.22 16.85
CA TYR A 19 1.83 -20.37 18.05
C TYR A 19 1.31 -21.13 19.28
N ASN A 20 0.19 -21.85 19.15
CA ASN A 20 -0.37 -22.64 20.25
C ASN A 20 0.57 -23.79 20.65
N GLN A 21 1.17 -24.50 19.70
CA GLN A 21 2.18 -25.52 20.00
C GLN A 21 3.39 -24.93 20.72
N GLN A 22 3.89 -23.76 20.28
CA GLN A 22 5.01 -23.08 20.92
C GLN A 22 4.67 -22.63 22.35
N LYS A 23 3.43 -22.15 22.57
CA LYS A 23 2.92 -21.80 23.89
C LYS A 23 2.90 -23.01 24.82
N ILE A 24 2.35 -24.14 24.36
CA ILE A 24 2.33 -25.40 25.11
C ILE A 24 3.77 -25.89 25.39
N ILE A 25 4.68 -25.79 24.43
CA ILE A 25 6.11 -26.14 24.63
C ILE A 25 6.76 -25.25 25.70
N ASN A 26 6.47 -23.95 25.68
CA ASN A 26 7.03 -23.02 26.66
C ASN A 26 6.42 -23.24 28.06
N GLU A 27 5.14 -23.55 28.16
CA GLU A 27 4.49 -23.96 29.42
C GLU A 27 5.11 -25.26 29.94
N MET A 28 5.24 -26.29 29.11
CA MET A 28 5.90 -27.55 29.49
C MET A 28 7.37 -27.34 29.90
N LYS A 29 8.09 -26.41 29.27
CA LYS A 29 9.47 -26.06 29.66
C LYS A 29 9.50 -25.37 31.02
N ARG A 30 8.60 -24.42 31.25
CA ARG A 30 8.48 -23.74 32.55
C ARG A 30 8.12 -24.74 33.64
N ASP A 31 7.17 -25.63 33.40
CA ASP A 31 6.80 -26.70 34.33
C ASP A 31 7.95 -27.69 34.57
N LEU A 32 8.81 -27.93 33.57
CA LEU A 32 10.02 -28.74 33.72
C LEU A 32 11.11 -28.01 34.49
N GLU A 33 11.30 -26.72 34.28
CA GLU A 33 12.25 -25.87 35.00
C GLU A 33 11.83 -25.73 36.48
N GLU A 34 10.54 -25.51 36.75
CA GLU A 34 9.97 -25.49 38.11
C GLU A 34 10.08 -26.85 38.82
N LYS A 35 10.02 -27.97 38.07
CA LYS A 35 10.27 -29.32 38.62
C LYS A 35 11.76 -29.63 38.77
N HIS A 36 12.62 -29.04 37.94
CA HIS A 36 14.07 -29.27 38.00
C HIS A 36 14.71 -28.63 39.23
N ASP A 37 14.14 -27.54 39.75
CA ASP A 37 14.53 -26.94 41.03
C ASP A 37 14.18 -27.82 42.25
N ALA A 38 13.31 -28.82 42.09
CA ALA A 38 12.92 -29.76 43.15
C ALA A 38 13.67 -31.12 43.12
N GLU A 39 14.31 -31.50 42.01
CA GLU A 39 14.90 -32.85 41.81
C GLU A 39 16.40 -32.85 41.48
N LEU A 40 17.13 -31.77 41.75
CA LEU A 40 18.58 -31.70 41.52
C LEU A 40 19.38 -32.32 42.67
N MET A 41 19.33 -33.65 42.81
CA MET A 41 20.36 -34.39 43.56
C MET A 41 20.81 -35.72 42.96
N ASN A 42 20.23 -36.26 41.88
CA ASN A 42 20.76 -37.49 41.28
C ASN A 42 20.28 -37.70 39.84
N LYS A 43 21.10 -37.32 38.85
CA LYS A 43 21.24 -38.07 37.58
C LYS A 43 22.47 -37.61 36.80
N SER A 44 23.29 -38.58 36.42
CA SER A 44 24.62 -38.46 35.84
C SER A 44 24.63 -37.76 34.48
N LEU A 45 25.73 -37.04 34.25
CA LEU A 45 26.14 -36.39 33.00
C LEU A 45 26.13 -37.31 31.76
N GLU A 46 26.06 -38.63 31.93
CA GLU A 46 26.16 -39.62 30.85
C GLU A 46 24.92 -39.68 29.94
N THR A 47 23.74 -39.23 30.40
CA THR A 47 22.50 -39.34 29.60
C THR A 47 22.32 -38.19 28.59
N ILE A 48 23.14 -37.13 28.67
CA ILE A 48 22.99 -35.92 27.84
C ILE A 48 23.66 -36.08 26.46
N VAL A 49 24.51 -37.10 26.26
CA VAL A 49 25.42 -37.15 25.10
C VAL A 49 24.87 -37.87 23.87
N THR A 50 23.82 -38.70 23.93
CA THR A 50 23.53 -39.63 22.82
C THR A 50 22.34 -39.32 21.90
N ASN A 51 21.59 -38.23 22.09
CA ASN A 51 20.49 -37.90 21.19
C ASN A 51 20.55 -36.46 20.71
N LYS A 52 21.30 -36.22 19.62
CA LYS A 52 21.12 -35.01 18.77
C LYS A 52 19.76 -35.11 18.08
N ARG A 53 18.67 -34.89 18.83
CA ARG A 53 17.31 -34.77 18.29
C ARG A 53 17.31 -33.61 17.30
N ILE A 54 17.29 -33.94 16.00
CA ILE A 54 17.02 -32.97 14.95
C ILE A 54 15.56 -32.54 15.16
N LYS A 55 15.33 -31.48 15.94
CA LYS A 55 14.01 -30.84 16.03
C LYS A 55 13.68 -30.27 14.66
N LYS A 56 12.82 -30.96 13.92
CA LYS A 56 12.27 -30.47 12.65
C LYS A 56 11.47 -29.20 12.99
N LYS A 57 12.03 -28.02 12.69
CA LYS A 57 11.32 -26.75 12.89
C LYS A 57 10.07 -26.76 12.02
N GLU A 58 8.90 -26.65 12.64
CA GLU A 58 7.63 -26.55 11.95
C GLU A 58 7.57 -25.22 11.20
N LYS A 59 7.25 -25.26 9.91
CA LYS A 59 7.17 -24.08 9.05
C LYS A 59 5.75 -23.50 9.07
N CYS A 60 5.64 -22.20 9.31
CA CYS A 60 4.44 -21.39 9.14
C CYS A 60 4.02 -21.36 7.66
N PHE A 61 5.01 -21.18 6.78
CA PHE A 61 4.78 -20.95 5.36
C PHE A 61 5.26 -22.14 4.56
N SER A 62 4.44 -22.56 3.60
CA SER A 62 4.86 -23.53 2.59
C SER A 62 5.76 -22.90 1.54
N ASP A 63 5.56 -21.61 1.29
CA ASP A 63 6.32 -20.80 0.34
C ASP A 63 6.38 -19.34 0.80
N TYR A 64 7.43 -18.63 0.43
CA TYR A 64 7.64 -17.24 0.85
C TYR A 64 6.54 -16.29 0.35
N ARG A 65 5.95 -16.60 -0.81
CA ARG A 65 4.87 -15.82 -1.40
C ARG A 65 3.62 -15.80 -0.51
N GLU A 66 3.44 -16.81 0.35
CA GLU A 66 2.33 -16.83 1.32
C GLU A 66 2.44 -15.68 2.35
N ALA A 67 3.66 -15.31 2.75
CA ALA A 67 3.88 -14.17 3.62
C ALA A 67 3.47 -12.85 2.93
N SER A 68 3.91 -12.61 1.69
CA SER A 68 3.51 -11.41 0.95
C SER A 68 1.99 -11.34 0.75
N PHE A 69 1.35 -12.47 0.43
CA PHE A 69 -0.11 -12.52 0.24
C PHE A 69 -0.88 -12.20 1.53
N LEU A 70 -0.43 -12.73 2.66
CA LEU A 70 -1.00 -12.44 3.98
C LEU A 70 -0.80 -10.96 4.35
N CYS A 71 0.40 -10.41 4.14
CA CYS A 71 0.71 -9.02 4.45
C CYS A 71 -0.13 -8.04 3.61
N LYS A 72 -0.41 -8.33 2.34
CA LYS A 72 -1.35 -7.55 1.52
C LYS A 72 -2.75 -7.48 2.12
N PHE A 73 -3.23 -8.58 2.70
CA PHE A 73 -4.52 -8.59 3.39
C PHE A 73 -4.49 -7.72 4.67
N ILE A 74 -3.43 -7.86 5.48
CA ILE A 74 -3.29 -7.11 6.74
C ILE A 74 -3.14 -5.59 6.47
N MET A 75 -2.45 -5.22 5.39
CA MET A 75 -2.28 -3.81 4.99
C MET A 75 -3.60 -3.07 4.75
N TYR A 76 -4.72 -3.76 4.48
CA TYR A 76 -6.03 -3.09 4.34
C TYR A 76 -6.49 -2.38 5.61
N ASN A 77 -6.05 -2.84 6.79
CA ASN A 77 -6.43 -2.25 8.07
C ASN A 77 -5.75 -0.90 8.33
N ARG A 78 -4.60 -0.62 7.69
CA ARG A 78 -3.88 0.67 7.77
C ARG A 78 -3.64 1.16 9.21
N SER A 79 -3.43 0.25 10.16
CA SER A 79 -3.16 0.62 11.56
C SER A 79 -1.68 0.40 11.93
N PRO A 80 -1.13 1.11 12.93
CA PRO A 80 0.24 0.87 13.40
C PRO A 80 0.47 -0.59 13.83
N GLU A 81 -0.51 -1.23 14.47
CA GLU A 81 -0.45 -2.63 14.89
C GLU A 81 -0.37 -3.57 13.68
N SER A 82 -1.05 -3.20 12.58
CA SER A 82 -1.00 -3.94 11.33
C SER A 82 0.40 -3.89 10.72
N PHE A 83 1.09 -2.75 10.80
CA PHE A 83 2.48 -2.61 10.33
C PHE A 83 3.44 -3.45 11.17
N LEU A 84 3.31 -3.43 12.50
CA LEU A 84 4.08 -4.27 13.40
C LEU A 84 3.84 -5.77 13.14
N LEU A 85 2.61 -6.16 12.82
CA LEU A 85 2.27 -7.54 12.49
C LEU A 85 2.94 -7.98 11.18
N ILE A 86 2.95 -7.13 10.16
CA ILE A 86 3.64 -7.38 8.88
C ILE A 86 5.14 -7.60 9.11
N GLU A 87 5.76 -6.76 9.93
CA GLU A 87 7.17 -6.91 10.31
C GLU A 87 7.44 -8.28 10.95
N LYS A 88 6.60 -8.69 11.92
CA LYS A 88 6.71 -10.00 12.59
C LYS A 88 6.56 -11.16 11.60
N ILE A 89 5.57 -11.09 10.70
CA ILE A 89 5.32 -12.11 9.68
C ILE A 89 6.52 -12.27 8.76
N PHE A 90 7.07 -11.17 8.25
CA PHE A 90 8.23 -11.24 7.37
C PHE A 90 9.50 -11.67 8.10
N LYS A 91 9.73 -11.26 9.35
CA LYS A 91 10.84 -11.77 10.17
C LYS A 91 10.77 -13.29 10.31
N GLU A 92 9.59 -13.84 10.56
CA GLU A 92 9.40 -15.30 10.63
C GLU A 92 9.61 -15.95 9.26
N CYS A 93 9.10 -15.36 8.18
CA CYS A 93 9.31 -15.88 6.83
C CYS A 93 10.80 -15.88 6.43
N VAL A 94 11.55 -14.83 6.79
CA VAL A 94 13.00 -14.76 6.58
C VAL A 94 13.74 -15.82 7.40
N SER A 95 13.27 -16.12 8.62
CA SER A 95 13.86 -17.17 9.45
C SER A 95 13.67 -18.57 8.85
N GLU A 96 12.54 -18.81 8.18
CA GLU A 96 12.21 -20.09 7.53
C GLU A 96 12.87 -20.28 6.16
N PHE A 97 13.21 -19.19 5.47
CA PHE A 97 13.76 -19.19 4.11
C PHE A 97 14.91 -18.17 3.92
N PRO A 98 15.98 -18.21 4.74
CA PRO A 98 17.00 -17.16 4.79
C PRO A 98 17.86 -17.03 3.52
N ARG A 99 17.89 -18.05 2.67
CA ARG A 99 18.66 -18.03 1.42
C ARG A 99 17.87 -17.52 0.22
N ASN A 100 16.58 -17.22 0.39
CA ASN A 100 15.74 -16.76 -0.71
C ASN A 100 15.73 -15.22 -0.77
N PRO A 101 16.37 -14.60 -1.78
CA PRO A 101 16.49 -13.14 -1.88
C PRO A 101 15.15 -12.44 -2.15
N TYR A 102 14.18 -13.12 -2.77
CA TYR A 102 12.87 -12.51 -3.08
C TYR A 102 12.10 -12.11 -1.82
N ILE A 103 12.32 -12.80 -0.70
CA ILE A 103 11.65 -12.50 0.57
C ILE A 103 12.08 -11.16 1.11
N TYR A 104 13.38 -10.87 1.02
CA TYR A 104 13.95 -9.61 1.45
C TYR A 104 13.43 -8.46 0.58
N LEU A 105 13.34 -8.67 -0.73
CA LEU A 105 12.76 -7.69 -1.65
C LEU A 105 11.26 -7.46 -1.39
N ASP A 106 10.48 -8.53 -1.18
CA ASP A 106 9.06 -8.42 -0.84
C ASP A 106 8.88 -7.71 0.51
N PHE A 107 9.70 -8.04 1.51
CA PHE A 107 9.66 -7.37 2.80
C PHE A 107 9.99 -5.89 2.68
N TRP A 108 11.06 -5.55 1.95
CA TRP A 108 11.43 -4.18 1.68
C TRP A 108 10.30 -3.41 0.96
N ASN A 109 9.66 -4.00 -0.05
CA ASN A 109 8.54 -3.38 -0.76
C ASN A 109 7.35 -3.07 0.17
N HIS A 110 7.03 -3.95 1.13
CA HIS A 110 5.94 -3.68 2.08
C HIS A 110 6.32 -2.57 3.05
N LEU A 111 7.55 -2.58 3.58
CA LEU A 111 8.05 -1.53 4.45
C LEU A 111 8.06 -0.17 3.76
N HIS A 112 8.55 -0.11 2.53
CA HIS A 112 8.56 1.09 1.72
C HIS A 112 7.13 1.59 1.43
N GLY A 113 6.20 0.69 1.12
CA GLY A 113 4.79 1.03 0.96
C GLY A 113 4.13 1.58 2.23
N ILE A 114 4.48 1.04 3.41
CA ILE A 114 4.03 1.55 4.71
C ILE A 114 4.60 2.95 4.94
N LEU A 115 5.90 3.16 4.70
CA LEU A 115 6.55 4.45 4.84
C LEU A 115 5.88 5.53 3.98
N LEU A 116 5.62 5.20 2.71
CA LEU A 116 4.87 6.05 1.79
C LEU A 116 3.46 6.35 2.29
N PHE A 117 2.77 5.35 2.85
CA PHE A 117 1.43 5.54 3.38
C PHE A 117 1.42 6.47 4.60
N VAL A 118 2.29 6.21 5.58
CA VAL A 118 2.38 6.98 6.84
C VAL A 118 2.81 8.42 6.57
N SER A 119 3.83 8.61 5.74
CA SER A 119 4.32 9.95 5.37
C SER A 119 3.27 10.81 4.66
N ARG A 120 2.36 10.18 3.89
CA ARG A 120 1.22 10.87 3.26
C ARG A 120 0.07 11.14 4.22
N ASN A 121 0.01 10.46 5.36
CA ASN A 121 -1.11 10.50 6.30
C ASN A 121 -0.69 10.95 7.70
N LYS A 122 0.36 11.78 7.83
CA LYS A 122 0.94 12.21 9.13
C LYS A 122 -0.10 12.65 10.16
N LYS A 123 -1.18 13.31 9.74
CA LYS A 123 -2.29 13.73 10.62
C LYS A 123 -2.93 12.57 11.43
N PHE A 124 -2.94 11.37 10.88
CA PHE A 124 -3.50 10.17 11.50
C PHE A 124 -2.46 9.34 12.27
N TYR A 125 -1.19 9.73 12.18
CA TYR A 125 -0.05 9.06 12.80
C TYR A 125 0.77 10.08 13.60
N PRO A 126 0.39 10.38 14.86
CA PRO A 126 1.11 11.34 15.69
C PRO A 126 2.61 10.99 15.80
N ASP A 127 2.94 9.70 15.83
CA ASP A 127 4.32 9.19 15.88
C ASP A 127 4.91 8.87 14.49
N SER A 128 4.42 9.52 13.43
CA SER A 128 4.81 9.23 12.04
C SER A 128 6.33 9.28 11.81
N GLN A 129 7.04 10.18 12.50
CA GLN A 129 8.49 10.30 12.40
C GLN A 129 9.20 9.08 13.00
N SER A 130 8.79 8.64 14.19
CA SER A 130 9.34 7.43 14.82
C SER A 130 9.12 6.19 13.95
N ILE A 131 7.91 6.06 13.39
CA ILE A 131 7.57 4.95 12.48
C ILE A 131 8.46 5.00 11.23
N ALA A 132 8.69 6.19 10.68
CA ALA A 132 9.56 6.36 9.52
C ALA A 132 11.00 5.94 9.83
N ASP A 133 11.56 6.40 10.96
CA ASP A 133 12.92 6.08 11.38
C ASP A 133 13.12 4.57 11.62
N ASP A 134 12.16 3.92 12.27
CA ASP A 134 12.19 2.47 12.48
C ASP A 134 12.16 1.70 11.15
N ILE A 135 11.29 2.12 10.22
CA ILE A 135 11.21 1.53 8.88
C ILE A 135 12.50 1.78 8.09
N HIS A 136 13.11 2.94 8.21
CA HIS A 136 14.39 3.27 7.56
C HIS A 136 15.51 2.35 8.03
N VAL A 137 15.67 2.19 9.36
CA VAL A 137 16.66 1.29 9.95
C VAL A 137 16.42 -0.15 9.50
N MET A 138 15.16 -0.60 9.50
CA MET A 138 14.81 -1.97 9.10
C MET A 138 15.06 -2.21 7.60
N SER A 139 14.64 -1.28 6.75
CA SER A 139 14.78 -1.37 5.29
C SER A 139 16.24 -1.48 4.87
N ASN A 140 17.11 -0.66 5.48
CA ASN A 140 18.57 -0.73 5.25
C ASN A 140 19.17 -2.07 5.69
N ARG A 141 18.75 -2.59 6.86
CA ARG A 141 19.19 -3.91 7.33
C ARG A 141 18.76 -5.03 6.39
N ILE A 142 17.57 -4.93 5.80
CA ILE A 142 17.06 -5.92 4.83
C ILE A 142 17.86 -5.86 3.52
N LEU A 143 18.08 -4.67 2.97
CA LEU A 143 18.86 -4.48 1.76
C LEU A 143 20.30 -4.99 1.94
N TYR A 144 20.94 -4.65 3.06
CA TYR A 144 22.28 -5.15 3.39
C TYR A 144 22.33 -6.68 3.44
N LYS A 145 21.33 -7.32 4.07
CA LYS A 145 21.26 -8.80 4.14
C LYS A 145 21.12 -9.43 2.76
N VAL A 146 20.28 -8.88 1.88
CA VAL A 146 20.06 -9.47 0.54
C VAL A 146 21.24 -9.24 -0.40
N CYS A 147 21.98 -8.13 -0.26
CA CYS A 147 23.22 -7.88 -1.01
C CYS A 147 24.30 -8.95 -0.73
N ASN A 148 24.31 -9.51 0.48
CA ASN A 148 25.29 -10.51 0.91
C ASN A 148 24.92 -11.95 0.52
N LEU A 149 23.78 -12.15 -0.16
CA LEU A 149 23.42 -13.46 -0.70
C LEU A 149 24.03 -13.66 -2.09
N GLU A 150 24.22 -14.90 -2.50
CA GLU A 150 24.54 -15.22 -3.89
C GLU A 150 23.32 -14.91 -4.77
N ILE A 151 23.44 -13.83 -5.55
CA ILE A 151 22.33 -13.25 -6.31
C ILE A 151 22.64 -13.15 -7.80
N ASN A 152 21.65 -13.53 -8.62
CA ASN A 152 21.72 -13.36 -10.07
C ASN A 152 21.56 -11.88 -10.47
N PHE A 153 21.86 -11.57 -11.73
CA PHE A 153 21.80 -10.19 -12.25
C PHE A 153 20.42 -9.54 -12.08
N LYS A 154 19.34 -10.30 -12.26
CA LYS A 154 17.97 -9.81 -12.07
C LYS A 154 17.74 -9.32 -10.64
N ILE A 155 18.19 -10.07 -9.64
CA ILE A 155 18.07 -9.69 -8.24
C ILE A 155 18.96 -8.49 -7.92
N LYS A 156 20.19 -8.43 -8.46
CA LYS A 156 21.06 -7.25 -8.34
C LYS A 156 20.38 -5.99 -8.86
N TYR A 157 19.73 -6.07 -10.02
CA TYR A 157 18.94 -4.97 -10.56
C TYR A 157 17.78 -4.57 -9.63
N LEU A 158 17.04 -5.53 -9.08
CA LEU A 158 15.94 -5.24 -8.15
C LEU A 158 16.41 -4.56 -6.86
N ILE A 159 17.55 -5.00 -6.32
CA ILE A 159 18.19 -4.36 -5.16
C ILE A 159 18.61 -2.93 -5.52
N TYR A 160 19.29 -2.74 -6.64
CA TYR A 160 19.69 -1.41 -7.12
C TYR A 160 18.46 -0.51 -7.27
N ASN A 161 17.40 -0.99 -7.90
CA ASN A 161 16.16 -0.24 -8.08
C ASN A 161 15.53 0.12 -6.73
N ALA A 162 15.46 -0.82 -5.78
CA ALA A 162 14.96 -0.56 -4.42
C ALA A 162 15.79 0.52 -3.70
N SER A 163 17.12 0.40 -3.72
CA SER A 163 18.03 1.39 -3.15
C SER A 163 17.90 2.76 -3.83
N HIS A 164 17.76 2.79 -5.15
CA HIS A 164 17.63 4.03 -5.92
C HIS A 164 16.29 4.73 -5.63
N CYS A 165 15.17 3.99 -5.67
CA CYS A 165 13.86 4.52 -5.29
C CYS A 165 13.87 5.07 -3.87
N TYR A 166 14.51 4.36 -2.93
CA TYR A 166 14.65 4.82 -1.56
C TYR A 166 15.36 6.16 -1.46
N GLU A 167 16.53 6.31 -2.10
CA GLU A 167 17.31 7.56 -2.02
C GLU A 167 16.58 8.73 -2.68
N LEU A 168 15.86 8.52 -3.78
CA LEU A 168 15.03 9.56 -4.42
C LEU A 168 13.92 10.08 -3.50
N GLU A 169 13.38 9.24 -2.62
CA GLU A 169 12.25 9.60 -1.76
C GLU A 169 12.68 9.99 -0.33
N LYS A 170 13.91 9.65 0.06
CA LYS A 170 14.48 9.91 1.39
C LYS A 170 14.43 11.38 1.80
N GLU A 171 14.65 12.30 0.87
CA GLU A 171 14.55 13.73 1.13
C GLU A 171 13.10 14.19 1.36
N LYS A 172 12.14 13.54 0.70
CA LYS A 172 10.70 13.82 0.87
C LYS A 172 10.21 13.42 2.26
N PHE A 173 10.75 12.34 2.83
CA PHE A 173 10.40 11.90 4.18
C PHE A 173 10.97 12.82 5.28
N LYS A 174 12.03 13.58 4.98
CA LYS A 174 12.66 14.53 5.91
C LYS A 174 12.07 15.95 5.88
N ARG A 175 11.08 16.26 5.02
CA ARG A 175 10.52 17.61 4.91
C ARG A 175 9.70 18.00 6.17
N LYS A 176 10.43 18.73 7.04
CA LYS A 176 10.15 19.92 7.87
C LYS A 176 8.79 20.07 8.57
N ASP A 177 8.86 20.05 9.91
CA ASP A 177 7.94 20.67 10.88
C ASP A 177 7.94 22.22 10.87
N ASN A 178 8.56 22.85 9.87
CA ASN A 178 8.50 24.31 9.73
C ASN A 178 7.32 24.69 8.85
N ALA A 179 6.16 24.80 9.49
CA ALA A 179 5.02 25.55 8.98
C ALA A 179 5.46 27.01 8.76
N ASN A 180 5.85 27.34 7.53
CA ASN A 180 5.72 28.64 6.86
C ASN A 180 6.60 28.61 5.61
N GLU A 181 6.10 28.00 4.54
CA GLU A 181 6.59 28.32 3.20
C GLU A 181 5.49 27.93 2.20
N THR A 182 4.79 28.98 1.75
CA THR A 182 4.00 29.00 0.54
C THR A 182 4.99 28.83 -0.61
N SER A 183 5.27 27.59 -1.01
CA SER A 183 5.99 27.29 -2.23
C SER A 183 5.18 26.29 -3.04
N ASN A 184 4.59 26.82 -4.11
CA ASN A 184 4.18 26.07 -5.28
C ASN A 184 5.46 25.46 -5.89
N ASP A 185 5.83 24.26 -5.45
CA ASP A 185 6.50 23.24 -6.28
C ASP A 185 6.93 22.06 -5.39
N ASP A 186 6.32 20.89 -5.62
CA ASP A 186 7.01 19.60 -5.80
C ASP A 186 6.08 18.39 -5.50
N LEU A 187 5.58 17.80 -6.58
CA LEU A 187 5.55 16.35 -6.83
C LEU A 187 5.12 15.41 -5.67
N ASP A 188 3.81 15.39 -5.38
CA ASP A 188 3.12 14.34 -4.61
C ASP A 188 2.56 13.24 -5.56
N LEU A 189 3.44 12.33 -5.97
CA LEU A 189 3.27 11.42 -7.12
C LEU A 189 2.31 10.22 -6.96
N GLY A 190 1.55 10.11 -5.87
CA GLY A 190 0.71 8.91 -5.64
C GLY A 190 -0.75 9.20 -5.30
N TYR A 191 -1.01 10.12 -4.37
CA TYR A 191 -2.37 10.47 -3.97
C TYR A 191 -2.95 11.57 -4.88
N GLU A 192 -2.13 12.50 -5.37
CA GLU A 192 -2.56 13.52 -6.33
C GLU A 192 -3.01 12.89 -7.66
N VAL A 193 -2.49 11.72 -8.05
CA VAL A 193 -2.82 11.08 -9.34
C VAL A 193 -4.23 10.50 -9.34
N GLU A 194 -4.56 9.69 -8.32
CA GLU A 194 -5.90 9.14 -8.17
C GLU A 194 -6.89 10.23 -7.75
N MET A 195 -6.44 11.24 -6.99
CA MET A 195 -7.25 12.40 -6.67
C MET A 195 -7.55 13.28 -7.90
N VAL A 196 -6.56 13.66 -8.71
CA VAL A 196 -6.75 14.45 -9.94
C VAL A 196 -7.54 13.66 -10.97
N LYS A 197 -7.29 12.35 -11.10
CA LYS A 197 -8.12 11.44 -11.92
C LYS A 197 -9.56 11.41 -11.42
N ASN A 198 -9.78 11.20 -10.13
CA ASN A 198 -11.13 11.12 -9.55
C ASN A 198 -11.84 12.48 -9.59
N ILE A 199 -11.11 13.59 -9.43
CA ILE A 199 -11.65 14.94 -9.58
C ILE A 199 -12.05 15.18 -11.04
N ALA A 200 -11.18 14.85 -12.01
CA ALA A 200 -11.49 14.97 -13.43
C ALA A 200 -12.71 14.13 -13.82
N ILE A 201 -12.79 12.88 -13.34
CA ILE A 201 -13.96 12.00 -13.57
C ILE A 201 -15.22 12.57 -12.89
N ASN A 202 -15.13 13.11 -11.67
CA ASN A 202 -16.28 13.67 -10.98
C ASN A 202 -16.80 14.92 -11.70
N TYR A 203 -15.92 15.81 -12.15
CA TYR A 203 -16.32 16.96 -12.96
C TYR A 203 -16.85 16.55 -14.34
N HIS A 204 -16.34 15.48 -14.95
CA HIS A 204 -16.91 14.91 -16.17
C HIS A 204 -18.35 14.43 -15.95
N VAL A 205 -18.59 13.66 -14.88
CA VAL A 205 -19.94 13.18 -14.54
C VAL A 205 -20.88 14.35 -14.25
N LYS A 206 -20.42 15.36 -13.49
CA LYS A 206 -21.18 16.59 -13.26
C LYS A 206 -21.53 17.31 -14.55
N SER A 207 -20.60 17.40 -15.49
CA SER A 207 -20.83 18.02 -16.81
C SER A 207 -21.94 17.29 -17.58
N ILE A 208 -21.90 15.95 -17.62
CA ILE A 208 -22.95 15.14 -18.29
C ILE A 208 -24.31 15.34 -17.61
N VAL A 209 -24.35 15.35 -16.27
CA VAL A 209 -25.59 15.57 -15.53
C VAL A 209 -26.15 16.97 -15.77
N SER A 210 -25.30 18.00 -15.74
CA SER A 210 -25.70 19.38 -16.04
C SER A 210 -26.23 19.52 -17.48
N ILE A 211 -25.56 18.91 -18.47
CA ILE A 211 -26.07 18.88 -19.87
C ILE A 211 -27.43 18.19 -19.94
N LYS A 212 -27.59 17.04 -19.28
CA LYS A 212 -28.86 16.30 -19.25
C LYS A 212 -29.99 17.15 -18.65
N ASN A 213 -29.71 17.83 -17.54
CA ASN A 213 -30.68 18.68 -16.87
C ASN A 213 -31.05 19.89 -17.75
N MET A 214 -30.07 20.56 -18.34
CA MET A 214 -30.28 21.69 -19.25
C MET A 214 -31.12 21.28 -20.48
N ILE A 215 -30.84 20.10 -21.07
CA ILE A 215 -31.63 19.56 -22.20
C ILE A 215 -33.08 19.27 -21.77
N ASN A 216 -33.29 18.75 -20.55
CA ASN A 216 -34.63 18.49 -20.06
C ASN A 216 -35.41 19.79 -19.84
N GLU A 217 -34.77 20.84 -19.30
CA GLU A 217 -35.39 22.16 -19.15
C GLU A 217 -35.68 22.80 -20.51
N LEU A 218 -34.75 22.72 -21.46
CA LEU A 218 -34.96 23.18 -22.84
C LEU A 218 -36.14 22.47 -23.53
N LYS A 219 -36.36 21.19 -23.26
CA LYS A 219 -37.50 20.43 -23.79
C LYS A 219 -38.84 20.81 -23.16
N ASN A 220 -38.82 21.29 -21.93
CA ASN A 220 -40.01 21.59 -21.13
C ASN A 220 -40.26 23.11 -20.99
N TYR A 221 -39.51 23.92 -21.72
CA TYR A 221 -39.57 25.38 -21.72
C TYR A 221 -40.96 25.88 -22.14
N ASN A 222 -41.65 26.64 -21.27
CA ASN A 222 -42.98 27.18 -21.56
C ASN A 222 -43.17 28.66 -21.13
N SER A 223 -42.20 29.26 -20.42
CA SER A 223 -42.31 30.61 -19.88
C SER A 223 -41.00 31.40 -20.05
N PRO A 224 -41.04 32.73 -20.26
CA PRO A 224 -39.84 33.58 -20.29
C PRO A 224 -38.89 33.40 -19.09
N ARG A 225 -39.43 33.09 -17.91
CA ARG A 225 -38.61 32.79 -16.70
C ARG A 225 -37.80 31.50 -16.82
N ASP A 226 -38.26 30.56 -17.62
CA ASP A 226 -37.53 29.32 -17.89
C ASP A 226 -36.31 29.61 -18.78
N VAL A 227 -36.32 30.70 -19.58
CA VAL A 227 -35.15 31.13 -20.37
C VAL A 227 -34.05 31.59 -19.42
N ASP A 228 -34.41 32.44 -18.46
CA ASP A 228 -33.46 32.95 -17.47
C ASP A 228 -32.84 31.81 -16.66
N ASN A 229 -33.65 30.81 -16.28
CA ASN A 229 -33.15 29.62 -15.59
C ASN A 229 -32.21 28.77 -16.47
N ILE A 230 -32.53 28.59 -17.76
CA ILE A 230 -31.68 27.88 -18.71
C ILE A 230 -30.35 28.63 -18.92
N LEU A 231 -30.38 29.97 -18.97
CA LEU A 231 -29.18 30.80 -19.08
C LEU A 231 -28.27 30.64 -17.86
N ILE A 232 -28.84 30.67 -16.65
CA ILE A 232 -28.09 30.42 -15.41
C ILE A 232 -27.47 29.02 -15.43
N MET A 233 -28.23 28.00 -15.84
CA MET A 233 -27.70 26.62 -15.96
C MET A 233 -26.59 26.50 -17.01
N ASN A 234 -26.64 27.28 -18.09
CA ASN A 234 -25.60 27.33 -19.12
C ASN A 234 -24.31 27.97 -18.60
N ASP A 235 -24.41 29.02 -17.79
CA ASP A 235 -23.25 29.65 -17.13
C ASP A 235 -22.61 28.68 -16.13
N GLU A 236 -23.43 28.00 -15.31
CA GLU A 236 -22.95 26.97 -14.38
C GLU A 236 -22.29 25.79 -15.11
N LEU A 237 -22.87 25.36 -16.23
CA LEU A 237 -22.29 24.30 -17.07
C LEU A 237 -20.93 24.73 -17.63
N SER A 238 -20.81 25.96 -18.14
CA SER A 238 -19.55 26.51 -18.67
C SER A 238 -18.45 26.52 -17.61
N ASP A 239 -18.81 26.87 -16.38
CA ASP A 239 -17.90 26.87 -15.22
C ASP A 239 -17.43 25.46 -14.84
N ILE A 240 -18.34 24.49 -14.86
CA ILE A 240 -18.05 23.07 -14.59
C ILE A 240 -17.14 22.49 -15.69
N LEU A 241 -17.40 22.84 -16.95
CA LEU A 241 -16.63 22.40 -18.11
C LEU A 241 -15.21 22.94 -18.09
N SER A 242 -15.03 24.23 -17.82
CA SER A 242 -13.71 24.87 -17.68
C SER A 242 -12.87 24.22 -16.59
N LYS A 243 -13.50 23.89 -15.45
CA LYS A 243 -12.84 23.14 -14.36
C LYS A 243 -12.47 21.73 -14.78
N ALA A 244 -13.38 21.01 -15.46
CA ALA A 244 -13.12 19.65 -15.96
C ALA A 244 -11.94 19.62 -16.94
N GLU A 245 -11.93 20.53 -17.91
CA GLU A 245 -10.87 20.67 -18.91
C GLU A 245 -9.52 20.96 -18.25
N LYS A 246 -9.48 21.90 -17.29
CA LYS A 246 -8.26 22.21 -16.53
C LYS A 246 -7.69 20.98 -15.83
N TYR A 247 -8.54 20.18 -15.16
CA TYR A 247 -8.07 18.97 -14.47
C TYR A 247 -7.64 17.85 -15.44
N TYR A 248 -8.34 17.69 -16.56
CA TYR A 248 -7.91 16.75 -17.61
C TYR A 248 -6.62 17.18 -18.30
N ALA A 249 -6.42 18.48 -18.56
CA ALA A 249 -5.18 19.00 -19.12
C ALA A 249 -3.99 18.75 -18.19
N VAL A 250 -4.17 19.01 -16.88
CA VAL A 250 -3.16 18.66 -15.86
C VAL A 250 -2.89 17.15 -15.85
N TYR A 251 -3.93 16.32 -15.93
CA TYR A 251 -3.79 14.86 -15.93
C TYR A 251 -3.06 14.33 -17.17
N VAL A 252 -3.42 14.80 -18.38
CA VAL A 252 -2.80 14.39 -19.64
C VAL A 252 -1.37 14.90 -19.76
N ASN A 253 -1.10 16.15 -19.37
CA ASN A 253 0.25 16.71 -19.42
C ASN A 253 1.20 16.01 -18.43
N LYS A 254 0.71 15.63 -17.24
CA LYS A 254 1.49 14.85 -16.27
C LYS A 254 1.71 13.39 -16.71
N PHE A 255 0.84 12.82 -17.57
CA PHE A 255 0.86 11.40 -17.95
C PHE A 255 0.68 11.17 -19.46
N SER A 256 1.40 11.95 -20.29
CA SER A 256 1.26 11.95 -21.75
C SER A 256 1.53 10.59 -22.41
N PHE A 257 2.24 9.69 -21.71
CA PHE A 257 2.53 8.32 -22.16
C PHE A 257 1.54 7.26 -21.66
N SER A 258 0.60 7.62 -20.78
CA SER A 258 -0.42 6.69 -20.28
C SER A 258 -1.56 6.55 -21.29
N ARG A 259 -1.70 5.34 -21.86
CA ARG A 259 -2.83 5.00 -22.72
C ARG A 259 -4.17 5.25 -22.03
N GLU A 260 -4.25 5.02 -20.72
CA GLU A 260 -5.46 5.27 -19.92
C GLU A 260 -5.79 6.77 -19.83
N ALA A 261 -4.78 7.63 -19.61
CA ALA A 261 -4.99 9.07 -19.52
C ALA A 261 -5.49 9.67 -20.83
N ILE A 262 -4.92 9.24 -21.95
CA ILE A 262 -5.36 9.64 -23.29
C ILE A 262 -6.80 9.15 -23.55
N LEU A 263 -7.13 7.89 -23.22
CA LEU A 263 -8.48 7.35 -23.42
C LEU A 263 -9.54 8.08 -22.58
N LEU A 264 -9.22 8.44 -21.34
CA LEU A 264 -10.11 9.20 -20.45
C LEU A 264 -10.36 10.62 -20.98
N TYR A 265 -9.33 11.27 -21.52
CA TYR A 265 -9.48 12.57 -22.14
C TYR A 265 -10.26 12.50 -23.46
N VAL A 266 -10.00 11.50 -24.30
CA VAL A 266 -10.78 11.25 -25.52
C VAL A 266 -12.26 10.99 -25.18
N ALA A 267 -12.54 10.27 -24.09
CA ALA A 267 -13.91 10.07 -23.61
C ALA A 267 -14.55 11.40 -23.17
N PHE A 268 -13.81 12.29 -22.50
CA PHE A 268 -14.26 13.64 -22.18
C PHE A 268 -14.62 14.44 -23.43
N LEU A 269 -13.70 14.53 -24.39
CA LEU A 269 -13.94 15.25 -25.65
C LEU A 269 -15.14 14.65 -26.41
N ARG A 270 -15.24 13.32 -26.49
CA ARG A 270 -16.37 12.66 -27.18
C ARG A 270 -17.72 12.87 -26.50
N ASN A 271 -17.78 12.79 -25.17
CA ASN A 271 -19.06 12.88 -24.47
C ASN A 271 -19.56 14.31 -24.35
N ILE A 272 -18.66 15.29 -24.38
CA ILE A 272 -18.99 16.69 -24.08
C ILE A 272 -18.89 17.57 -25.33
N LEU A 273 -17.78 17.54 -26.09
CA LEU A 273 -17.63 18.41 -27.27
C LEU A 273 -18.46 17.93 -28.46
N VAL A 274 -18.55 16.61 -28.70
CA VAL A 274 -19.41 16.10 -29.79
C VAL A 274 -20.89 16.36 -29.48
N SER A 275 -21.29 16.22 -28.22
CA SER A 275 -22.64 16.53 -27.76
C SER A 275 -23.01 18.01 -27.86
N LEU A 276 -22.05 18.94 -27.77
CA LEU A 276 -22.26 20.37 -28.03
C LEU A 276 -22.26 20.69 -29.53
N SER A 277 -21.44 20.01 -30.34
CA SER A 277 -21.39 20.22 -31.79
C SER A 277 -22.61 19.70 -32.56
N LEU A 278 -23.45 18.87 -31.95
CA LEU A 278 -24.70 18.37 -32.53
C LEU A 278 -25.89 19.33 -32.32
N TYR A 279 -25.70 20.43 -31.57
CA TYR A 279 -26.75 21.39 -31.24
C TYR A 279 -26.39 22.85 -31.60
N ILE A 280 -25.29 23.06 -32.34
CA ILE A 280 -25.03 24.26 -33.16
C ILE A 280 -25.33 23.89 -34.61
#